data_AF-A0A9D1Y646-F1
#
_entry.id   AF-A0A9D1Y646-F1
#
_cell.length_a   1.000
_cell.length_b   1.000
_cell.length_c   1.000
_cell.angle_alpha   90.00
_cell.angle_beta   90.00
_cell.angle_gamma   90.00
#
_symmetry.space_group_name_H-M   'P 1'
#
loop_
_entity.id
_entity.type
_entity.pdbx_description
1 polymer ?
#
loop_
_entity_poly.entity_id
_entity_poly.type
_entity_poly.pdbx_seq_one_letter_code
_entity_poly.pdbx_strand_id
1 'polypeptide(L)'
;MAMLFGLVTLAALALRLVLKLTMIDPETGFYLLEGVGPWPMLFNLLLVAGVVAAVLWVLRQKPEGRAFAPCRVQGGLTVLSGFAAEVWAILQVMEQLSGGKIQLLTLLVAVISIGAGLYLMNLGVGDAAGRQGRGISAAGASLLILWSVAVMLSIFLSYSVVVTISDHLLTTLTLVSVVIFLVGYTKLRMGMSGQRAGAQTALGGLLGAFFGLTGCLPSLVAGAMGIKELDTPAIFQTLLLLALSLWGGAAAVGLLVSRPAARKE
;
A
#
# COMPACT_ATOMS: atom_id res chain seq x y z
N MET A 1 11.04 18.05 7.72
CA MET A 1 11.01 16.63 7.32
C MET A 1 9.73 16.27 6.60
N ALA A 2 8.55 16.51 7.18
CA ALA A 2 7.26 16.33 6.49
C ALA A 2 7.21 16.99 5.10
N MET A 3 7.56 18.28 5.03
CA MET A 3 7.57 19.04 3.76
C MET A 3 8.57 18.48 2.74
N LEU A 4 9.77 18.08 3.19
CA LEU A 4 10.78 17.47 2.31
C LEU A 4 10.28 16.16 1.72
N PHE A 5 9.74 15.26 2.56
CA PHE A 5 9.18 13.99 2.10
C PHE A 5 8.01 14.22 1.14
N GLY A 6 7.11 15.17 1.44
CA GLY A 6 6.00 15.53 0.56
C GLY A 6 6.46 16.05 -0.80
N LEU A 7 7.45 16.95 -0.83
CA LEU A 7 8.02 17.48 -2.07
C LEU A 7 8.68 16.39 -2.92
N VAL A 8 9.48 15.52 -2.29
CA VAL A 8 10.10 14.38 -3.00
C VAL A 8 9.05 13.41 -3.53
N THR A 9 7.98 13.16 -2.76
CA THR A 9 6.84 12.33 -3.20
C THR A 9 6.16 12.91 -4.42
N LEU A 10 5.85 14.20 -4.41
CA LEU A 10 5.22 14.88 -5.53
C LEU A 10 6.12 14.88 -6.77
N ALA A 11 7.42 15.16 -6.60
CA ALA A 11 8.39 15.12 -7.69
C ALA A 11 8.53 13.72 -8.29
N ALA A 12 8.64 12.68 -7.46
CA ALA A 12 8.71 11.29 -7.90
C ALA A 12 7.44 10.86 -8.64
N LEU A 13 6.26 11.24 -8.12
CA LEU A 13 4.98 10.96 -8.75
C LEU A 13 4.85 11.65 -10.11
N ALA A 14 5.14 12.95 -10.19
CA ALA A 14 5.07 13.71 -11.42
C ALA A 14 6.02 13.14 -12.49
N LEU A 15 7.27 12.84 -12.09
CA LEU A 15 8.22 12.23 -13.01
C LEU A 15 7.76 10.83 -13.45
N ARG A 16 7.21 10.02 -12.54
CA ARG A 16 6.70 8.68 -12.90
C ARG A 16 5.49 8.74 -13.82
N LEU A 17 4.62 9.75 -13.68
CA LEU A 17 3.55 10.02 -14.64
C LEU A 17 4.13 10.29 -16.02
N VAL A 18 5.09 11.22 -16.14
CA VAL A 18 5.73 11.52 -17.43
C VAL A 18 6.38 10.28 -18.02
N LEU A 19 7.20 9.56 -17.24
CA LEU A 19 7.86 8.35 -17.69
C LEU A 19 6.85 7.32 -18.21
N LYS A 20 5.77 7.08 -17.49
CA LYS A 20 4.78 6.06 -17.85
C LYS A 20 3.94 6.44 -19.07
N LEU A 21 3.67 7.72 -19.27
CA LEU A 21 2.85 8.21 -20.37
C LEU A 21 3.64 8.42 -21.68
N THR A 22 4.96 8.59 -21.61
CA THR A 22 5.76 9.02 -22.77
C THR A 22 7.00 8.19 -23.05
N MET A 23 7.58 7.51 -22.05
CA MET A 23 8.90 6.89 -22.17
C MET A 23 8.91 5.39 -21.87
N ILE A 24 7.84 4.85 -21.30
CA ILE A 24 7.71 3.42 -21.01
C ILE A 24 6.82 2.81 -22.09
N ASP A 25 7.35 1.80 -22.74
CA ASP A 25 6.60 0.97 -23.68
C ASP A 25 5.44 0.28 -22.93
N PRO A 26 4.18 0.49 -23.36
CA PRO A 26 3.02 -0.13 -22.73
C PRO A 26 3.00 -1.66 -22.81
N GLU A 27 3.56 -2.24 -23.87
CA GLU A 27 3.57 -3.69 -24.09
C GLU A 27 4.68 -4.35 -23.28
N THR A 28 5.88 -3.76 -23.30
CA THR A 28 7.07 -4.41 -22.73
C THR A 28 7.46 -3.91 -21.34
N GLY A 29 6.92 -2.77 -20.91
CA GLY A 29 7.25 -2.15 -19.63
C GLY A 29 8.68 -1.61 -19.52
N PHE A 30 9.48 -1.70 -20.59
CA PHE A 30 10.82 -1.15 -20.68
C PHE A 30 10.78 0.30 -21.11
N TYR A 31 11.85 1.03 -20.80
CA TYR A 31 12.03 2.37 -21.35
C TYR A 31 12.35 2.26 -22.85
N LEU A 32 11.65 3.04 -23.67
CA LEU A 32 11.85 3.11 -25.12
C LEU A 32 13.27 3.58 -25.41
N LEU A 33 14.18 2.71 -25.89
CA LEU A 33 15.63 2.98 -25.98
C LEU A 33 16.01 4.32 -26.65
N GLU A 34 15.18 4.83 -27.56
CA GLU A 34 15.37 6.14 -28.19
C GLU A 34 14.80 7.27 -27.30
N GLY A 35 15.68 8.10 -26.73
CA GLY A 35 15.28 9.34 -26.05
C GLY A 35 15.06 9.25 -24.52
N VAL A 36 15.36 8.10 -23.88
CA VAL A 36 15.18 7.88 -22.43
C VAL A 36 15.94 8.88 -21.55
N GLY A 37 17.06 9.43 -22.04
CA GLY A 37 17.87 10.40 -21.31
C GLY A 37 18.21 9.95 -19.87
N PRO A 38 18.50 10.88 -18.94
CA PRO A 38 18.78 10.57 -17.54
C PRO A 38 17.52 10.37 -16.68
N TRP A 39 16.33 10.37 -17.27
CA TRP A 39 15.05 10.46 -16.53
C TRP A 39 14.76 9.27 -15.61
N PRO A 40 15.00 8.00 -16.01
CA PRO A 40 14.83 6.86 -15.10
C PRO A 40 15.79 6.89 -13.92
N MET A 41 17.03 7.34 -14.16
CA MET A 41 18.03 7.48 -13.10
C MET A 41 17.61 8.55 -12.10
N LEU A 42 17.12 9.70 -12.59
CA LEU A 42 16.55 10.75 -11.74
C LEU A 42 15.38 10.22 -10.92
N PHE A 43 14.49 9.42 -11.51
CA PHE A 43 13.39 8.78 -10.78
C PHE A 43 13.90 7.85 -9.67
N ASN A 44 14.89 7.00 -9.95
CA ASN A 44 15.51 6.14 -8.94
C ASN A 44 16.16 6.94 -7.80
N LEU A 45 16.82 8.06 -8.12
CA LEU A 45 17.39 8.96 -7.11
C LEU A 45 16.29 9.58 -6.24
N LEU A 46 15.16 9.99 -6.83
CA LEU A 46 14.00 10.48 -6.09
C LEU A 46 13.38 9.39 -5.21
N LEU A 47 13.34 8.13 -5.68
CA LEU A 47 12.90 7.00 -4.85
C LEU A 47 13.78 6.82 -3.62
N VAL A 48 15.10 6.79 -3.79
CA VAL A 48 16.05 6.68 -2.67
C VAL A 48 15.92 7.88 -1.73
N ALA A 49 15.84 9.10 -2.26
CA ALA A 49 15.65 10.30 -1.46
C ALA A 49 14.35 10.27 -0.65
N GLY A 50 13.26 9.73 -1.22
CA GLY A 50 11.97 9.56 -0.55
C GLY A 50 12.05 8.60 0.63
N VAL A 51 12.72 7.45 0.42
CA VAL A 51 12.99 6.46 1.49
C VAL A 51 13.81 7.09 2.61
N VAL A 52 14.90 7.77 2.27
CA VAL A 52 15.77 8.44 3.25
C VAL A 52 14.99 9.51 4.02
N ALA A 53 14.19 10.33 3.33
CA ALA A 53 13.37 11.35 3.97
C ALA A 53 12.34 10.75 4.94
N ALA A 54 11.69 9.63 4.58
CA ALA A 54 10.77 8.91 5.46
C ALA A 54 11.48 8.37 6.71
N VAL A 55 12.62 7.70 6.54
CA VAL A 55 13.43 7.17 7.65
C VAL A 55 13.86 8.30 8.59
N LEU A 56 14.43 9.39 8.05
CA LEU A 56 14.85 10.54 8.85
C LEU A 56 13.68 11.20 9.58
N TRP A 57 12.49 11.24 8.98
CA TRP A 57 11.30 11.78 9.65
C TRP A 57 10.90 10.91 10.84
N VAL A 58 10.82 9.59 10.67
CA VAL A 58 10.46 8.65 11.75
C VAL A 58 11.51 8.68 12.87
N LEU A 59 12.80 8.66 12.53
CA LEU A 59 13.88 8.70 13.51
C LEU A 59 13.88 9.99 14.36
N ARG A 60 13.51 11.13 13.74
CA ARG A 60 13.44 12.41 14.45
C ARG A 60 12.22 12.51 15.36
N GLN A 61 11.06 12.03 14.92
CA GLN A 61 9.83 12.16 15.69
C GLN A 61 9.69 11.10 16.80
N LYS A 62 10.36 9.95 16.67
CA LYS A 62 10.31 8.85 17.64
C LYS A 62 8.85 8.51 18.04
N PRO A 63 7.99 8.16 17.06
CA PRO A 63 6.55 8.01 17.29
C PRO A 63 6.27 6.95 18.37
N GLU A 64 5.49 7.35 19.38
CA GLU A 64 5.04 6.46 20.45
C GLU A 64 3.63 5.96 20.17
N GLY A 65 3.41 4.67 20.43
CA GLY A 65 2.12 4.02 20.15
C GLY A 65 0.93 4.57 20.92
N ARG A 66 1.16 5.24 22.05
CA ARG A 66 0.11 5.83 22.90
C ARG A 66 -0.56 7.05 22.28
N ALA A 67 0.07 7.68 21.28
CA ALA A 67 -0.44 8.86 20.59
C ALA A 67 -1.31 8.51 19.36
N PHE A 68 -1.51 7.21 19.07
CA PHE A 68 -2.30 6.78 17.93
C PHE A 68 -3.81 6.88 18.22
N ALA A 69 -4.48 7.80 17.54
CA ALA A 69 -5.93 7.92 17.54
C ALA A 69 -6.47 7.69 16.12
N PRO A 70 -7.33 6.67 15.90
CA PRO A 70 -7.95 6.47 14.61
C PRO A 70 -8.88 7.65 14.27
N CYS A 71 -8.89 8.06 13.00
CA CYS A 71 -9.74 9.15 12.52
C CYS A 71 -10.72 8.66 11.43
N ARG A 72 -11.76 9.46 11.15
CA ARG A 72 -12.78 9.13 10.15
C ARG A 72 -12.21 8.83 8.76
N VAL A 73 -11.18 9.57 8.35
CA VAL A 73 -10.51 9.39 7.07
C VAL A 73 -9.81 8.03 7.01
N GLN A 74 -9.09 7.65 8.07
CA GLN A 74 -8.48 6.32 8.17
C GLN A 74 -9.55 5.22 8.11
N GLY A 75 -10.64 5.37 8.86
CA GLY A 75 -11.75 4.42 8.83
C GLY A 75 -12.33 4.22 7.43
N GLY A 76 -12.60 5.31 6.70
CA GLY A 76 -13.07 5.25 5.31
C GLY A 76 -12.09 4.55 4.36
N LEU A 77 -10.80 4.82 4.48
CA LEU A 77 -9.76 4.19 3.66
C LEU A 77 -9.60 2.69 3.98
N THR A 78 -9.77 2.29 5.24
CA THR A 78 -9.80 0.87 5.63
C THR A 78 -11.01 0.16 5.01
N VAL A 79 -12.20 0.77 5.02
CA VAL A 79 -13.40 0.20 4.37
C VAL A 79 -13.17 0.04 2.87
N LEU A 80 -12.64 1.06 2.20
CA LEU A 80 -12.32 1.01 0.77
C LEU A 80 -11.29 -0.10 0.46
N SER A 81 -10.29 -0.27 1.31
CA SER A 81 -9.30 -1.35 1.17
C SER A 81 -9.96 -2.72 1.29
N GLY A 82 -10.88 -2.90 2.24
CA GLY A 82 -11.62 -4.15 2.39
C GLY A 82 -12.52 -4.44 1.18
N PHE A 83 -13.24 -3.43 0.69
CA PHE A 83 -14.08 -3.54 -0.51
C PHE A 83 -13.28 -3.91 -1.75
N ALA A 84 -12.18 -3.20 -2.01
CA ALA A 84 -11.34 -3.48 -3.16
C ALA A 84 -10.72 -4.89 -3.09
N ALA A 85 -10.38 -5.38 -1.88
CA ALA A 85 -9.87 -6.73 -1.68
C ALA A 85 -10.90 -7.81 -2.03
N GLU A 86 -12.16 -7.63 -1.61
CA GLU A 86 -13.24 -8.58 -1.91
C GLU A 86 -13.54 -8.61 -3.41
N VAL A 87 -13.72 -7.46 -4.03
CA VAL A 87 -14.04 -7.39 -5.46
C VAL A 87 -12.89 -7.97 -6.30
N TRP A 88 -11.64 -7.62 -5.99
CA TRP A 88 -10.48 -8.20 -6.66
C TRP A 88 -10.44 -9.73 -6.54
N ALA A 89 -10.68 -10.27 -5.33
CA ALA A 89 -10.68 -11.71 -5.09
C ALA A 89 -11.80 -12.43 -5.87
N ILE A 90 -13.01 -11.86 -5.91
CA ILE A 90 -14.14 -12.42 -6.66
C ILE A 90 -13.82 -12.42 -8.15
N LEU A 91 -13.31 -11.31 -8.69
CA LEU A 91 -12.98 -11.19 -10.11
C LEU A 91 -11.88 -12.18 -10.53
N GLN A 92 -10.84 -12.38 -9.73
CA GLN A 92 -9.82 -13.41 -10.02
C GLN A 92 -10.40 -14.82 -10.09
N VAL A 93 -11.34 -15.16 -9.19
CA VAL A 93 -11.97 -16.48 -9.20
C VAL A 93 -12.87 -16.63 -10.42
N MET A 94 -13.66 -15.60 -10.76
CA MET A 94 -14.52 -15.62 -11.95
C MET A 94 -13.71 -15.79 -13.23
N GLU A 95 -12.58 -15.09 -13.35
CA GLU A 95 -11.69 -15.19 -14.51
C GLU A 95 -11.14 -16.61 -14.68
N GLN A 96 -10.70 -17.25 -13.60
CA GLN A 96 -10.21 -18.64 -13.66
C GLN A 96 -11.31 -19.67 -13.95
N LEU A 97 -12.53 -19.43 -13.46
CA LEU A 97 -13.69 -20.25 -13.78
C LEU A 97 -14.02 -20.18 -15.27
N SER A 98 -14.01 -18.98 -15.86
CA SER A 98 -14.19 -18.79 -17.30
C SER A 98 -13.06 -19.42 -18.12
N GLY A 99 -11.82 -19.43 -17.60
CA GLY A 99 -10.66 -20.07 -18.23
C GLY A 99 -10.58 -21.60 -18.06
N GLY A 100 -11.50 -22.22 -17.32
CA GLY A 100 -11.60 -23.68 -17.17
C GLY A 100 -10.48 -24.34 -16.34
N LYS A 101 -9.61 -23.56 -15.69
CA LYS A 101 -8.53 -24.07 -14.82
C LYS A 101 -8.47 -23.24 -13.53
N ILE A 102 -8.98 -23.81 -12.45
CA ILE A 102 -8.87 -23.21 -11.11
C ILE A 102 -7.57 -23.67 -10.48
N GLN A 103 -6.68 -22.72 -10.18
CA GLN A 103 -5.49 -23.02 -9.40
C GLN A 103 -5.84 -23.00 -7.91
N LEU A 104 -5.44 -24.05 -7.18
CA LEU A 104 -5.72 -24.17 -5.74
C LEU A 104 -5.20 -22.95 -4.96
N LEU A 105 -4.03 -22.43 -5.33
CA LEU A 105 -3.45 -21.25 -4.70
C LEU A 105 -4.35 -20.00 -4.86
N THR A 106 -4.88 -19.76 -6.05
CA THR A 106 -5.78 -18.61 -6.31
C THR A 106 -7.06 -18.72 -5.49
N LEU A 107 -7.63 -19.93 -5.41
CA LEU A 107 -8.81 -20.16 -4.58
C LEU A 107 -8.53 -19.87 -3.09
N LEU A 108 -7.39 -20.34 -2.56
CA LEU A 108 -7.00 -20.09 -1.17
C LEU A 108 -6.77 -18.59 -0.91
N VAL A 109 -6.06 -17.91 -1.81
CA VAL A 109 -5.82 -16.47 -1.72
C VAL A 109 -7.14 -15.70 -1.77
N ALA A 110 -8.09 -16.12 -2.61
CA ALA A 110 -9.40 -15.49 -2.71
C ALA A 110 -10.22 -15.64 -1.42
N VAL A 111 -10.28 -16.85 -0.85
CA VAL A 111 -10.99 -17.10 0.42
C VAL A 111 -10.39 -16.26 1.57
N ILE A 112 -9.06 -16.24 1.68
CA ILE A 112 -8.36 -15.43 2.68
C ILE A 112 -8.61 -13.94 2.44
N SER A 113 -8.64 -13.49 1.19
CA SER A 113 -8.89 -12.09 0.81
C SER A 113 -10.31 -11.64 1.12
N ILE A 114 -11.31 -12.48 0.91
CA ILE A 114 -12.69 -12.19 1.29
C ILE A 114 -12.81 -12.06 2.81
N GLY A 115 -12.21 -13.00 3.56
CA GLY A 115 -12.20 -12.93 5.02
C GLY A 115 -11.49 -11.68 5.55
N ALA A 116 -10.34 -11.34 4.98
CA ALA A 116 -9.59 -10.13 5.34
C ALA A 116 -10.35 -8.85 4.94
N GLY A 117 -11.04 -8.84 3.80
CA GLY A 117 -11.86 -7.74 3.33
C GLY A 117 -13.00 -7.42 4.29
N LEU A 118 -13.77 -8.42 4.69
CA LEU A 118 -14.86 -8.28 5.67
C LEU A 118 -14.32 -7.78 7.02
N TYR A 119 -13.15 -8.27 7.42
CA TYR A 119 -12.50 -7.82 8.65
C TYR A 119 -12.06 -6.35 8.58
N LEU A 120 -11.44 -5.93 7.47
CA LEU A 120 -11.04 -4.55 7.21
C LEU A 120 -12.25 -3.61 7.18
N MET A 121 -13.35 -4.00 6.54
CA MET A 121 -14.58 -3.21 6.55
C MET A 121 -15.12 -3.00 7.97
N ASN A 122 -15.23 -4.07 8.75
CA ASN A 122 -15.70 -3.97 10.14
C ASN A 122 -14.77 -3.09 10.99
N LEU A 123 -13.45 -3.23 10.82
CA LEU A 123 -12.46 -2.40 11.48
C LEU A 123 -12.59 -0.92 11.07
N GLY A 124 -12.75 -0.64 9.78
CA GLY A 124 -12.90 0.70 9.24
C GLY A 124 -14.18 1.40 9.70
N VAL A 125 -15.30 0.69 9.78
CA VAL A 125 -16.55 1.22 10.36
C VAL A 125 -16.38 1.53 11.86
N GLY A 126 -15.67 0.68 12.59
CA GLY A 126 -15.32 0.94 13.99
C GLY A 126 -14.48 2.20 14.17
N ASP A 127 -13.48 2.38 13.32
CA ASP A 127 -12.58 3.54 13.31
C ASP A 127 -13.31 4.83 12.89
N ALA A 128 -14.20 4.76 11.90
CA ALA A 128 -15.03 5.88 11.47
C ALA A 128 -16.07 6.30 12.53
N ALA A 129 -16.60 5.34 13.28
CA ALA A 129 -17.52 5.59 14.40
C ALA A 129 -16.80 6.11 15.66
N GLY A 130 -15.47 6.23 15.66
CA GLY A 130 -14.70 6.69 16.82
C GLY A 130 -14.70 5.69 17.98
N ARG A 131 -15.01 4.41 17.73
CA ARG A 131 -15.02 3.36 18.76
C ARG A 131 -13.59 2.98 19.11
N GLN A 132 -12.98 3.72 20.03
CA GLN A 132 -11.61 3.50 20.52
C GLN A 132 -11.43 2.16 21.26
N GLY A 133 -12.52 1.49 21.66
CA GLY A 133 -12.48 0.33 22.58
C GLY A 133 -12.49 -1.07 21.99
N ARG A 134 -12.71 -1.26 20.67
CA ARG A 134 -12.56 -2.60 20.06
C ARG A 134 -11.12 -2.74 19.56
N GLY A 135 -10.25 -3.22 20.46
CA GLY A 135 -8.94 -3.73 20.08
C GLY A 135 -9.07 -4.80 19.00
N ILE A 136 -8.07 -4.88 18.12
CA ILE A 136 -7.99 -5.96 17.13
C ILE A 136 -7.85 -7.28 17.90
N SER A 137 -8.67 -8.27 17.60
CA SER A 137 -8.49 -9.63 18.15
C SER A 137 -7.21 -10.23 17.58
N ALA A 138 -6.51 -11.06 18.36
CA ALA A 138 -5.30 -11.75 17.89
C ALA A 138 -5.55 -12.54 16.58
N ALA A 139 -6.74 -13.15 16.45
CA ALA A 139 -7.18 -13.81 15.23
C ALA A 139 -7.29 -12.85 14.03
N GLY A 140 -7.86 -11.65 14.23
CA GLY A 140 -7.96 -10.63 13.19
C GLY A 140 -6.60 -10.07 12.76
N ALA A 141 -5.68 -9.86 13.72
CA ALA A 141 -4.31 -9.46 13.43
C ALA A 141 -3.59 -10.51 12.57
N SER A 142 -3.68 -11.79 12.97
CA SER A 142 -3.09 -12.90 12.22
C SER A 142 -3.68 -13.02 10.82
N LEU A 143 -5.00 -12.86 10.68
CA LEU A 143 -5.68 -12.90 9.37
C LEU A 143 -5.15 -11.81 8.42
N LEU A 144 -5.01 -10.56 8.88
CA LEU A 144 -4.50 -9.47 8.04
C LEU A 144 -3.05 -9.69 7.60
N ILE A 145 -2.21 -10.22 8.50
CA ILE A 145 -0.82 -10.52 8.18
C ILE A 145 -0.75 -11.67 7.18
N LEU A 146 -1.43 -12.79 7.46
CA LEU A 146 -1.48 -13.95 6.56
C LEU A 146 -2.01 -13.58 5.19
N TRP A 147 -3.07 -12.78 5.12
CA TRP A 147 -3.61 -12.26 3.88
C TRP A 147 -2.59 -11.45 3.10
N SER A 148 -1.94 -10.47 3.73
CA SER A 148 -0.94 -9.63 3.05
C SER A 148 0.24 -10.44 2.50
N VAL A 149 0.69 -11.48 3.22
CA VAL A 149 1.73 -12.40 2.76
C VAL A 149 1.22 -13.27 1.61
N ALA A 150 0.00 -13.80 1.69
CA ALA A 150 -0.60 -14.61 0.64
C ALA A 150 -0.77 -13.82 -0.67
N VAL A 151 -1.23 -12.57 -0.60
CA VAL A 151 -1.33 -11.66 -1.75
C VAL A 151 0.05 -11.41 -2.35
N MET A 152 1.06 -11.13 -1.52
CA MET A 152 2.43 -10.93 -2.00
C MET A 152 2.99 -12.17 -2.72
N LEU A 153 2.78 -13.37 -2.16
CA LEU A 153 3.20 -14.63 -2.80
C LEU A 153 2.46 -14.89 -4.11
N SER A 154 1.15 -14.65 -4.15
CA SER A 154 0.33 -14.80 -5.37
C SER A 154 0.87 -13.90 -6.49
N ILE A 155 1.03 -12.62 -6.20
CA ILE A 155 1.54 -11.61 -7.14
C ILE A 155 2.95 -11.97 -7.61
N PHE A 156 3.84 -12.40 -6.70
CA PHE A 156 5.19 -12.82 -7.05
C PHE A 156 5.20 -14.03 -8.00
N LEU A 157 4.36 -15.04 -7.75
CA LEU A 157 4.26 -16.23 -8.58
C LEU A 157 3.61 -15.96 -9.95
N SER A 158 2.77 -14.93 -10.06
CA SER A 158 2.22 -14.47 -11.34
C SER A 158 3.26 -13.81 -12.25
N TYR A 159 4.40 -13.35 -11.71
CA TYR A 159 5.43 -12.63 -12.47
C TYR A 159 6.54 -13.54 -13.02
N SER A 160 6.18 -14.69 -13.58
CA SER A 160 7.13 -15.64 -14.18
C SER A 160 7.69 -15.19 -15.54
N VAL A 161 7.30 -14.02 -16.05
CA VAL A 161 7.73 -13.49 -17.35
C VAL A 161 8.29 -12.06 -17.19
N VAL A 162 9.45 -11.82 -17.79
CA VAL A 162 10.40 -10.69 -17.58
C VAL A 162 9.90 -9.29 -18.00
N VAL A 163 8.60 -9.10 -18.26
CA VAL A 163 8.12 -8.03 -19.15
C VAL A 163 7.47 -6.83 -18.42
N THR A 164 7.78 -6.54 -17.15
CA THR A 164 7.44 -5.22 -16.53
C THR A 164 8.21 -4.96 -15.23
N ILE A 165 9.55 -5.05 -15.27
CA ILE A 165 10.40 -5.01 -14.06
C ILE A 165 10.13 -3.78 -13.18
N SER A 166 9.84 -2.60 -13.77
CA SER A 166 9.67 -1.36 -13.00
C SER A 166 8.33 -1.27 -12.23
N ASP A 167 7.21 -1.66 -12.84
CA ASP A 167 5.90 -1.67 -12.19
C ASP A 167 5.81 -2.78 -11.14
N HIS A 168 6.39 -3.95 -11.43
CA HIS A 168 6.47 -5.05 -10.48
C HIS A 168 7.29 -4.68 -9.26
N LEU A 169 8.44 -4.02 -9.45
CA LEU A 169 9.27 -3.54 -8.35
C LEU A 169 8.50 -2.58 -7.42
N LEU A 170 7.80 -1.58 -7.97
CA LEU A 170 7.00 -0.65 -7.15
C LEU A 170 5.85 -1.37 -6.43
N THR A 171 5.22 -2.34 -7.09
CA THR A 171 4.15 -3.16 -6.50
C THR A 171 4.68 -3.99 -5.33
N THR A 172 5.81 -4.68 -5.51
CA THR A 172 6.47 -5.46 -4.46
C THR A 172 6.91 -4.58 -3.29
N LEU A 173 7.54 -3.43 -3.56
CA LEU A 173 7.95 -2.49 -2.51
C LEU A 173 6.75 -1.93 -1.73
N THR A 174 5.64 -1.68 -2.41
CA THR A 174 4.36 -1.28 -1.78
C THR A 174 3.87 -2.39 -0.87
N LEU A 175 3.80 -3.63 -1.34
CA LEU A 175 3.33 -4.79 -0.56
C LEU A 175 4.20 -5.02 0.69
N VAL A 176 5.52 -5.04 0.53
CA VAL A 176 6.45 -5.17 1.67
C VAL A 176 6.22 -4.06 2.69
N SER A 177 6.04 -2.82 2.24
CA SER A 177 5.78 -1.69 3.13
C SER A 177 4.42 -1.80 3.83
N VAL A 178 3.39 -2.26 3.12
CA VAL A 178 2.05 -2.54 3.68
C VAL A 178 2.11 -3.64 4.73
N VAL A 179 2.87 -4.71 4.51
CA VAL A 179 3.06 -5.78 5.51
C VAL A 179 3.69 -5.20 6.79
N ILE A 180 4.76 -4.40 6.65
CA ILE A 180 5.42 -3.74 7.80
C ILE A 180 4.42 -2.82 8.52
N PHE A 181 3.63 -2.05 7.76
CA PHE A 181 2.58 -1.21 8.30
C PHE A 181 1.54 -2.00 9.09
N LEU A 182 0.96 -3.06 8.51
CA LEU A 182 -0.06 -3.89 9.15
C LEU A 182 0.47 -4.58 10.42
N VAL A 183 1.71 -5.06 10.41
CA VAL A 183 2.36 -5.64 11.60
C VAL A 183 2.54 -4.59 12.70
N GLY A 184 2.95 -3.37 12.36
CA GLY A 184 3.03 -2.28 13.34
C GLY A 184 1.64 -1.89 13.85
N TYR A 185 0.70 -1.69 12.94
CA TYR A 185 -0.66 -1.24 13.21
C TYR A 185 -1.41 -2.19 14.15
N THR A 186 -1.32 -3.50 13.89
CA THR A 186 -1.93 -4.52 14.74
C THR A 186 -1.33 -4.52 16.15
N LYS A 187 0.00 -4.39 16.29
CA LYS A 187 0.66 -4.25 17.61
C LYS A 187 0.17 -3.01 18.36
N LEU A 188 0.02 -1.87 17.68
CA LEU A 188 -0.53 -0.65 18.29
C LEU A 188 -1.96 -0.87 18.78
N ARG A 189 -2.81 -1.51 17.97
CA ARG A 189 -4.21 -1.78 18.31
C ARG A 189 -4.41 -2.86 19.37
N MET A 190 -3.45 -3.76 19.55
CA MET A 190 -3.43 -4.73 20.64
C MET A 190 -2.86 -4.14 21.95
N GLY A 191 -2.51 -2.85 21.98
CA GLY A 191 -1.95 -2.22 23.17
C GLY A 191 -0.51 -2.60 23.48
N MET A 192 0.17 -3.30 22.56
CA MET A 192 1.61 -3.61 22.62
C MET A 192 2.44 -2.35 22.28
N SER A 193 2.12 -1.25 22.98
CA SER A 193 2.52 0.14 22.69
C SER A 193 3.99 0.39 23.04
N GLY A 194 4.89 -0.04 22.16
CA GLY A 194 6.30 0.32 22.20
C GLY A 194 6.66 1.34 21.12
N GLN A 195 7.76 2.08 21.32
CA GLN A 195 8.36 2.95 20.32
C GLN A 195 8.66 2.20 19.01
N ARG A 196 9.03 0.92 19.10
CA ARG A 196 9.25 0.04 17.94
C ARG A 196 7.98 -0.18 17.11
N ALA A 197 6.82 -0.36 17.75
CA ALA A 197 5.56 -0.54 17.03
C ALA A 197 5.12 0.76 16.35
N GLY A 198 5.23 1.90 17.03
CA GLY A 198 4.97 3.22 16.45
C GLY A 198 5.88 3.52 15.25
N ALA A 199 7.17 3.22 15.36
CA ALA A 199 8.12 3.39 14.26
C ALA A 199 7.82 2.46 13.08
N GLN A 200 7.44 1.20 13.32
CA GLN A 200 7.04 0.26 12.26
C GLN A 200 5.80 0.74 11.51
N THR A 201 4.75 1.17 12.22
CA THR A 201 3.54 1.71 11.60
C THR A 201 3.83 2.98 10.80
N ALA A 202 4.60 3.91 11.37
CA ALA A 202 4.91 5.17 10.70
C ALA A 202 5.78 4.94 9.45
N LEU A 203 6.85 4.15 9.55
CA LEU A 203 7.75 3.89 8.44
C LEU A 203 7.06 3.08 7.34
N GLY A 204 6.41 1.97 7.69
CA GLY A 204 5.68 1.13 6.73
C GLY A 204 4.56 1.90 6.04
N GLY A 205 3.84 2.74 6.79
CA GLY A 205 2.75 3.56 6.24
C GLY A 205 3.25 4.65 5.29
N LEU A 206 4.34 5.36 5.63
CA LEU A 206 4.95 6.35 4.74
C LEU A 206 5.52 5.72 3.47
N LEU A 207 6.25 4.61 3.59
CA LEU A 207 6.84 3.92 2.44
C LEU A 207 5.75 3.30 1.56
N GLY A 208 4.72 2.71 2.17
CA GLY A 208 3.55 2.19 1.45
C GLY A 208 2.84 3.29 0.67
N ALA A 209 2.58 4.44 1.30
CA ALA A 209 2.03 5.61 0.61
C ALA A 209 2.92 6.07 -0.55
N PHE A 210 4.23 6.18 -0.35
CA PHE A 210 5.17 6.65 -1.35
C PHE A 210 5.24 5.73 -2.58
N PHE A 211 5.49 4.43 -2.38
CA PHE A 211 5.56 3.47 -3.48
C PHE A 211 4.20 3.20 -4.11
N GLY A 212 3.14 3.16 -3.30
CA GLY A 212 1.78 2.94 -3.78
C GLY A 212 1.26 4.08 -4.63
N LEU A 213 1.49 5.34 -4.23
CA LEU A 213 1.11 6.50 -5.04
C LEU A 213 1.89 6.54 -6.35
N THR A 214 3.21 6.33 -6.30
CA THR A 214 4.07 6.35 -7.49
C THR A 214 3.84 5.16 -8.43
N GLY A 215 3.37 4.02 -7.93
CA GLY A 215 3.02 2.87 -8.76
C GLY A 215 1.57 2.91 -9.29
N CYS A 216 0.60 3.17 -8.41
CA CYS A 216 -0.82 3.00 -8.71
C CYS A 216 -1.39 4.17 -9.51
N LEU A 217 -1.10 5.42 -9.13
CA LEU A 217 -1.68 6.59 -9.82
C LEU A 217 -1.25 6.66 -11.29
N PRO A 218 0.04 6.51 -11.65
CA PRO A 218 0.43 6.50 -13.05
C PRO A 218 -0.19 5.35 -13.85
N SER A 219 -0.41 4.20 -13.20
CA SER A 219 -1.09 3.06 -13.84
C SER A 219 -2.55 3.39 -14.15
N LEU A 220 -3.29 3.97 -13.19
CA LEU A 220 -4.69 4.35 -13.39
C LEU A 220 -4.84 5.46 -14.45
N VAL A 221 -3.93 6.44 -14.46
CA VAL A 221 -3.94 7.51 -15.47
C VAL A 221 -3.65 6.94 -16.86
N ALA A 222 -2.63 6.08 -16.99
CA ALA A 222 -2.32 5.43 -18.26
C ALA A 222 -3.49 4.56 -18.77
N GLY A 223 -4.19 3.87 -17.87
CA GLY A 223 -5.40 3.13 -18.20
C GLY A 223 -6.56 4.01 -18.63
N ALA A 224 -6.81 5.12 -17.93
CA ALA A 224 -7.86 6.08 -18.30
C ALA A 224 -7.59 6.78 -19.65
N MET A 225 -6.32 6.94 -20.02
CA MET A 225 -5.91 7.49 -21.31
C MET A 225 -5.87 6.45 -22.43
N GLY A 226 -6.17 5.18 -22.16
CA GLY A 226 -6.12 4.09 -23.15
C GLY A 226 -4.70 3.73 -23.59
N ILE A 227 -3.67 4.18 -22.88
CA ILE A 227 -2.26 3.90 -23.18
C ILE A 227 -1.89 2.49 -22.72
N LYS A 228 -2.47 2.03 -21.61
CA LYS A 228 -2.29 0.68 -21.08
C LYS A 228 -3.66 0.02 -20.92
N GLU A 229 -3.88 -1.11 -21.58
CA GLU A 229 -5.05 -1.93 -21.30
C GLU A 229 -4.95 -2.49 -19.88
N LEU A 230 -5.89 -2.09 -19.03
CA LEU A 230 -6.05 -2.63 -17.69
C LEU A 230 -7.33 -3.44 -17.67
N ASP A 231 -7.19 -4.76 -17.58
CA ASP A 231 -8.34 -5.62 -17.35
C ASP A 231 -9.01 -5.27 -16.01
N THR A 232 -10.31 -5.55 -15.91
CA THR A 232 -11.12 -5.26 -14.72
C THR A 232 -10.48 -5.76 -13.41
N PRO A 233 -9.92 -6.98 -13.32
CA PRO A 233 -9.22 -7.45 -12.11
C PRO A 233 -7.99 -6.60 -11.76
N ALA A 234 -7.21 -6.17 -12.76
CA ALA A 234 -6.02 -5.35 -12.57
C ALA A 234 -6.34 -3.94 -12.05
N ILE A 235 -7.48 -3.38 -12.47
CA ILE A 235 -8.00 -2.11 -11.93
C ILE A 235 -8.27 -2.24 -10.43
N PHE A 236 -9.02 -3.26 -10.01
CA PHE A 236 -9.34 -3.47 -8.60
C PHE A 236 -8.13 -3.80 -7.75
N GLN A 237 -7.14 -4.52 -8.27
CA GLN A 237 -5.85 -4.70 -7.61
C GLN A 237 -5.14 -3.37 -7.36
N THR A 238 -5.12 -2.50 -8.38
CA THR A 238 -4.48 -1.19 -8.30
C THR A 238 -5.21 -0.27 -7.30
N LEU A 239 -6.54 -0.32 -7.29
CA LEU A 239 -7.37 0.40 -6.32
C LEU A 239 -7.17 -0.10 -4.89
N LEU A 240 -7.05 -1.42 -4.70
CA LEU A 240 -6.73 -2.03 -3.42
C LEU A 240 -5.39 -1.52 -2.87
N LEU A 241 -4.34 -1.59 -3.69
CA LEU A 241 -3.01 -1.12 -3.29
C LEU A 241 -3.01 0.38 -3.00
N LEU A 242 -3.72 1.17 -3.80
CA LEU A 242 -3.86 2.61 -3.58
C LEU A 242 -4.58 2.91 -2.25
N ALA A 243 -5.70 2.22 -1.96
CA ALA A 243 -6.46 2.39 -0.73
C ALA A 243 -5.63 2.02 0.52
N LEU A 244 -4.91 0.89 0.47
CA LEU A 244 -3.99 0.46 1.54
C LEU A 244 -2.86 1.47 1.76
N SER A 245 -2.33 2.02 0.67
CA SER A 245 -1.24 3.00 0.70
C SER A 245 -1.69 4.33 1.30
N LEU A 246 -2.88 4.81 0.93
CA LEU A 246 -3.49 6.00 1.51
C LEU A 246 -3.83 5.79 2.99
N TRP A 247 -4.36 4.62 3.35
CA TRP A 247 -4.64 4.27 4.75
C TRP A 247 -3.36 4.27 5.59
N GLY A 248 -2.31 3.58 5.12
CA GLY A 248 -1.01 3.55 5.76
C GLY A 248 -0.40 4.93 5.90
N GLY A 249 -0.46 5.75 4.85
CA GLY A 249 0.01 7.14 4.88
C GLY A 249 -0.74 7.99 5.88
N ALA A 250 -2.08 7.93 5.90
CA ALA A 250 -2.91 8.67 6.84
C ALA A 250 -2.66 8.25 8.30
N ALA A 251 -2.46 6.95 8.55
CA ALA A 251 -2.11 6.42 9.87
C ALA A 251 -0.70 6.89 10.31
N ALA A 252 0.27 6.84 9.41
CA ALA A 252 1.63 7.27 9.68
C ALA A 252 1.75 8.78 9.95
N VAL A 253 1.10 9.61 9.12
CA VAL A 253 1.06 11.07 9.33
C VAL A 253 0.35 11.40 10.64
N GLY A 254 -0.75 10.71 10.95
CA GLY A 254 -1.41 10.82 12.25
C GLY A 254 -0.44 10.59 13.40
N LEU A 255 0.27 9.45 13.40
CA LEU A 255 1.28 9.12 14.42
C LEU A 255 2.42 10.12 14.54
N LEU A 256 2.90 10.66 13.42
CA LEU A 256 4.08 11.56 13.39
C LEU A 256 3.74 13.01 13.72
N VAL A 257 2.47 13.39 13.60
CA VAL A 257 1.97 14.74 13.94
C VAL A 257 1.42 14.78 15.36
N SER A 258 0.86 13.68 15.87
CA SER A 258 0.45 13.55 17.26
C SER A 258 1.65 13.75 18.19
N ARG A 259 1.67 14.84 18.95
CA ARG A 259 2.66 15.02 20.01
C ARG A 259 2.39 14.04 21.13
N PRO A 260 3.42 13.42 21.75
CA PRO A 260 3.21 12.69 23.00
C PRO A 260 2.61 13.66 24.01
N ALA A 261 1.48 13.29 24.62
CA ALA A 261 0.91 14.04 25.72
C ALA A 261 2.01 14.17 26.79
N ALA A 262 2.30 15.41 27.22
CA ALA A 262 3.33 15.68 28.21
C ALA A 262 3.17 14.70 29.38
N ARG A 263 4.27 14.02 29.74
CA ARG A 263 4.37 13.25 30.98
C ARG A 263 3.92 14.19 32.10
N LYS A 264 2.76 13.95 32.69
CA LYS A 264 2.49 14.45 34.03
C LYS A 264 3.40 13.61 34.93
N GLU A 265 4.54 14.19 35.27
CA GLU A 265 5.36 13.73 36.40
C GLU A 265 4.60 13.97 37.71
#